data_AF-A0A833LEJ5-F1
#
_entry.id   AF-A0A833LEJ5-F1
#
_cell.length_a   1.000
_cell.length_b   1.000
_cell.length_c   1.000
_cell.angle_alpha   90.00
_cell.angle_beta   90.00
_cell.angle_gamma   90.00
#
_symmetry.space_group_name_H-M   'P 1'
#
loop_
_entity.id
_entity.type
_entity.pdbx_description
1 polymer ?
#
loop_
_entity_poly.entity_id
_entity_poly.type
_entity_poly.pdbx_seq_one_letter_code
_entity_poly.pdbx_strand_id
1 'polypeptide(L)'
;MPARPLLQDHSSPAPAIAITIPIRLIGLILLALVGVAMIALASWNVDDPSFSYATGEPARNWLGFPGAVIADISFQILGLGIIAFLVPPALWGWSFVRRRVPTVMGLRLIAWIAATLLATGVLSFMPAPASWPLP
;
A
#
# COMPACT_ATOMS: atom_id res chain seq x y z
N MET A 1 52.52 -10.94 -43.43
CA MET A 1 51.26 -11.26 -42.70
C MET A 1 50.79 -9.98 -42.00
N PRO A 2 49.70 -9.33 -42.41
CA PRO A 2 49.20 -8.14 -41.72
C PRO A 2 48.46 -8.54 -40.43
N ALA A 3 48.68 -7.78 -39.36
CA ALA A 3 48.01 -7.95 -38.08
C ALA A 3 46.49 -7.71 -38.21
N ARG A 4 45.68 -8.68 -37.81
CA ARG A 4 44.22 -8.53 -37.70
C ARG A 4 43.92 -7.54 -36.56
N PRO A 5 43.12 -6.49 -36.78
CA PRO A 5 42.68 -5.63 -35.69
C PRO A 5 41.72 -6.42 -34.79
N LEU A 6 42.06 -6.50 -33.50
CA LEU A 6 41.18 -7.01 -32.44
C LEU A 6 39.89 -6.19 -32.47
N LEU A 7 38.80 -6.79 -32.93
CA LEU A 7 37.45 -6.26 -32.75
C LEU A 7 37.26 -6.03 -31.25
N GLN A 8 37.25 -4.76 -30.85
CA GLN A 8 36.88 -4.34 -29.52
C GLN A 8 35.44 -4.80 -29.28
N ASP A 9 35.30 -5.84 -28.47
CA ASP A 9 34.02 -6.33 -27.98
C ASP A 9 33.42 -5.23 -27.08
N HIS A 10 32.59 -4.37 -27.67
CA HIS A 10 31.77 -3.40 -26.95
C HIS A 10 30.62 -4.14 -26.28
N SER A 11 30.93 -4.95 -25.27
CA SER A 11 29.96 -5.53 -24.36
C SER A 11 29.33 -4.40 -23.53
N SER A 12 28.38 -3.68 -24.13
CA SER A 12 27.52 -2.72 -23.43
C SER A 12 26.77 -3.47 -22.32
N PRO A 13 26.98 -3.17 -21.03
CA PRO A 13 26.24 -3.84 -19.96
C PRO A 13 24.87 -3.16 -19.83
N ALA A 14 23.96 -3.41 -20.78
CA ALA A 14 22.67 -2.71 -20.80
C ALA A 14 21.44 -3.56 -21.14
N PRO A 15 21.18 -4.64 -20.37
CA PRO A 15 19.78 -5.03 -20.14
C PRO A 15 19.39 -5.25 -18.66
N ALA A 16 20.32 -5.65 -17.79
CA ALA A 16 19.99 -5.99 -16.39
C ALA A 16 19.72 -4.75 -15.50
N ILE A 17 20.37 -3.62 -15.78
CA ILE A 17 20.18 -2.37 -15.03
C ILE A 17 18.79 -1.77 -15.32
N ALA A 18 18.35 -1.83 -16.58
CA ALA A 18 17.07 -1.28 -17.02
C ALA A 18 15.85 -1.94 -16.36
N ILE A 19 15.92 -3.24 -16.03
CA ILE A 19 14.81 -3.99 -15.41
C ILE A 19 14.81 -3.85 -13.88
N THR A 20 15.96 -3.56 -13.26
CA THR A 20 16.07 -3.52 -11.79
C THR A 20 15.76 -2.16 -11.16
N ILE A 21 15.79 -1.08 -11.94
CA ILE A 21 15.33 0.26 -11.53
C ILE A 21 13.80 0.33 -11.39
N PRO A 22 12.98 -0.15 -12.34
CA PRO A 22 11.53 0.00 -12.24
C PRO A 22 10.94 -0.77 -11.06
N ILE A 23 11.43 -1.97 -10.76
CA ILE A 23 10.91 -2.74 -9.60
C ILE A 23 11.18 -2.03 -8.27
N ARG A 24 12.34 -1.36 -8.14
CA ARG A 24 12.62 -0.55 -6.95
C ARG A 24 11.67 0.63 -6.83
N LEU A 25 11.44 1.32 -7.94
CA LEU A 25 10.51 2.45 -7.98
C LEU A 25 9.09 2.02 -7.63
N ILE A 26 8.61 0.90 -8.17
CA ILE A 26 7.31 0.31 -7.81
C ILE A 26 7.27 0.02 -6.31
N GLY A 27 8.34 -0.56 -5.75
CA GLY A 27 8.44 -0.82 -4.32
C GLY A 27 8.36 0.45 -3.46
N LEU A 28 9.06 1.51 -3.86
CA LEU A 28 9.03 2.81 -3.16
C LEU A 28 7.66 3.47 -3.25
N ILE A 29 7.03 3.47 -4.42
CA ILE A 29 5.67 4.00 -4.61
C ILE A 29 4.69 3.22 -3.73
N LEU A 30 4.78 1.88 -3.71
CA LEU A 30 3.91 1.05 -2.90
C LEU A 30 4.07 1.34 -1.39
N LEU A 31 5.31 1.49 -0.92
CA LEU A 31 5.59 1.88 0.47
C LEU A 31 5.09 3.30 0.78
N ALA A 32 5.24 4.24 -0.15
CA ALA A 32 4.73 5.60 0.03
C ALA A 32 3.21 5.61 0.13
N LEU A 33 2.51 4.87 -0.73
CA LEU A 33 1.05 4.73 -0.67
C LEU A 33 0.59 4.10 0.65
N VAL A 34 1.27 3.04 1.12
CA VAL A 34 0.99 2.46 2.44
C VAL A 34 1.25 3.47 3.56
N GLY A 35 2.35 4.23 3.50
CA GLY A 35 2.69 5.26 4.48
C GLY A 35 1.63 6.36 4.55
N VAL A 36 1.17 6.86 3.39
CA VAL A 36 0.08 7.83 3.29
C VAL A 36 -1.21 7.29 3.89
N ALA A 37 -1.59 6.04 3.56
CA ALA A 37 -2.77 5.41 4.12
C ALA A 37 -2.65 5.23 5.65
N MET A 38 -1.50 4.82 6.15
CA MET A 38 -1.24 4.67 7.59
C MET A 38 -1.32 6.01 8.33
N ILE A 39 -0.76 7.09 7.76
CA ILE A 39 -0.86 8.43 8.34
C ILE A 39 -2.32 8.87 8.37
N ALA A 40 -3.04 8.71 7.26
CA ALA A 40 -4.46 9.04 7.16
C ALA A 40 -5.28 8.31 8.24
N LEU A 41 -5.07 7.01 8.39
CA LEU A 41 -5.79 6.17 9.36
C LEU A 41 -5.40 6.48 10.80
N ALA A 42 -4.12 6.71 11.08
CA ALA A 42 -3.64 7.03 12.43
C ALA A 42 -4.15 8.38 12.93
N SER A 43 -4.35 9.35 12.02
CA SER A 43 -4.92 10.65 12.34
C SER A 43 -6.42 10.75 12.03
N TRP A 44 -7.14 9.62 11.91
CA TRP A 44 -8.57 9.64 11.64
C TRP A 44 -9.37 10.23 12.81
N ASN A 45 -10.38 11.03 12.49
CA ASN A 45 -11.34 11.57 13.44
C ASN A 45 -12.76 11.35 12.89
N VAL A 46 -13.69 10.98 13.79
CA VAL A 46 -15.10 10.77 13.45
C VAL A 46 -15.81 12.05 13.02
N ASP A 47 -15.36 13.21 13.50
CA ASP A 47 -15.95 14.51 13.20
C ASP A 47 -15.32 15.17 11.94
N ASP A 48 -14.38 14.51 11.27
CA ASP A 48 -13.75 15.06 10.07
C ASP A 48 -14.72 15.08 8.87
N PRO A 49 -14.70 16.12 8.01
CA PRO A 49 -15.48 16.15 6.79
C PRO A 49 -15.05 15.03 5.83
N SER A 50 -16.04 14.29 5.34
CA SER A 50 -15.87 13.20 4.39
C SER A 50 -17.01 13.18 3.36
N PHE A 51 -16.96 12.25 2.39
CA PHE A 51 -18.08 12.07 1.46
C PHE A 51 -19.33 11.49 2.13
N SER A 52 -19.16 10.77 3.24
CA SER A 52 -20.25 10.20 4.02
C SER A 52 -20.68 11.12 5.17
N TYR A 53 -19.87 12.12 5.53
CA TYR A 53 -20.15 13.07 6.60
C TYR A 53 -19.86 14.52 6.18
N ALA A 54 -20.91 15.23 5.77
CA ALA A 54 -20.82 16.64 5.39
C ALA A 54 -20.92 17.55 6.61
N THR A 55 -19.79 18.11 7.03
CA THR A 55 -19.70 19.10 8.12
C THR A 55 -19.01 20.38 7.64
N GLY A 56 -19.27 21.49 8.33
CA GLY A 56 -18.56 22.76 8.13
C GLY A 56 -17.24 22.86 8.91
N GLU A 57 -16.92 21.85 9.72
CA GLU A 57 -15.70 21.80 10.50
C GLU A 57 -14.45 21.55 9.63
N PRO A 58 -13.29 22.12 9.97
CA PRO A 58 -12.05 21.87 9.26
C PRO A 58 -11.55 20.44 9.51
N ALA A 59 -10.99 19.80 8.48
CA ALA A 59 -10.38 18.48 8.61
C ALA A 59 -9.17 18.50 9.55
N ARG A 60 -9.21 17.65 10.57
CA ARG A 60 -8.16 17.48 11.59
C ARG A 60 -7.13 16.42 11.20
N ASN A 61 -7.46 15.57 10.22
CA ASN A 61 -6.52 14.64 9.62
C ASN A 61 -5.21 15.33 9.19
N TRP A 62 -4.07 14.68 9.41
CA TRP A 62 -2.77 15.29 9.11
C TRP A 62 -2.53 15.53 7.62
N LEU A 63 -3.26 14.82 6.76
CA LEU A 63 -3.24 15.02 5.31
C LEU A 63 -4.39 15.93 4.84
N GLY A 64 -5.13 16.54 5.77
CA GLY A 64 -6.32 17.34 5.51
C GLY A 64 -7.50 16.52 4.97
N PHE A 65 -8.38 17.18 4.22
CA PHE A 65 -9.57 16.57 3.63
C PHE A 65 -9.32 15.25 2.87
N PRO A 66 -8.32 15.11 1.97
CA PRO A 66 -8.12 13.84 1.27
C PRO A 66 -7.74 12.69 2.21
N GLY A 67 -7.01 12.96 3.29
CA GLY A 67 -6.71 11.95 4.31
C GLY A 67 -7.94 11.53 5.10
N ALA A 68 -8.79 12.49 5.49
CA ALA A 68 -10.06 12.21 6.15
C ALA A 68 -10.95 11.31 5.29
N VAL A 69 -11.09 11.62 4.00
CA VAL A 69 -11.86 10.82 3.04
C VAL A 69 -11.28 9.40 2.87
N ILE A 70 -9.97 9.25 2.71
CA ILE A 70 -9.33 7.94 2.55
C ILE A 70 -9.56 7.08 3.79
N ALA A 71 -9.37 7.65 4.98
CA ALA A 71 -9.53 6.93 6.23
C ALA A 71 -10.99 6.52 6.46
N ASP A 72 -11.94 7.43 6.20
CA ASP A 72 -13.38 7.17 6.32
C ASP A 72 -13.84 6.03 5.39
N ILE A 73 -13.50 6.09 4.11
CA ILE A 73 -13.84 5.04 3.13
C ILE A 73 -13.17 3.71 3.52
N SER A 74 -11.92 3.75 3.99
CA SER A 74 -11.20 2.55 4.40
C SER A 74 -11.89 1.85 5.57
N PHE A 75 -12.33 2.60 6.59
CA PHE A 75 -13.09 2.06 7.71
C PHE A 75 -14.47 1.58 7.30
N GLN A 76 -15.16 2.26 6.38
CA GLN A 76 -16.49 1.83 5.92
C GLN A 76 -16.45 0.51 5.15
N ILE A 77 -15.45 0.32 4.27
CA ILE A 77 -15.37 -0.88 3.42
C ILE A 77 -14.73 -2.05 4.17
N LEU A 78 -13.65 -1.79 4.90
CA LEU A 78 -12.80 -2.85 5.46
C LEU A 78 -12.91 -2.97 6.99
N GLY A 79 -13.43 -1.95 7.67
CA GLY A 79 -13.44 -1.88 9.13
C GLY A 79 -12.05 -2.07 9.71
N LEU A 80 -11.96 -2.84 10.80
CA LEU A 80 -10.69 -3.21 11.43
C LEU A 80 -9.81 -4.11 10.53
N GLY A 81 -10.38 -4.74 9.49
CA GLY A 81 -9.64 -5.55 8.53
C GLY A 81 -8.67 -4.76 7.64
N ILE A 82 -8.73 -3.42 7.66
CA ILE A 82 -7.79 -2.55 6.96
C ILE A 82 -6.32 -2.83 7.32
N ILE A 83 -6.04 -3.28 8.54
CA ILE A 83 -4.68 -3.66 8.96
C ILE A 83 -4.19 -4.87 8.15
N ALA A 84 -5.04 -5.91 8.01
CA ALA A 84 -4.73 -7.08 7.20
C ALA A 84 -4.57 -6.73 5.72
N PHE A 85 -5.31 -5.74 5.23
CA PHE A 85 -5.17 -5.21 3.88
C PHE A 85 -3.81 -4.54 3.64
N LEU A 86 -3.33 -3.70 4.57
CA LEU A 86 -2.11 -2.90 4.38
C LEU A 86 -0.80 -3.69 4.56
N VAL A 87 -0.80 -4.76 5.35
CA VAL A 87 0.42 -5.52 5.69
C VAL A 87 1.09 -6.14 4.45
N PRO A 88 0.40 -6.90 3.56
CA PRO A 88 1.07 -7.52 2.43
C PRO A 88 1.64 -6.52 1.41
N PRO A 89 0.94 -5.43 1.02
CA PRO A 89 1.52 -4.34 0.24
C PRO A 89 2.79 -3.75 0.85
N ALA A 90 2.83 -3.54 2.17
CA ALA A 90 4.03 -3.05 2.86
C ALA A 90 5.22 -4.01 2.69
N LEU A 91 4.98 -5.31 2.92
CA LEU A 91 6.00 -6.35 2.78
C LEU A 91 6.47 -6.52 1.35
N TRP A 92 5.58 -6.46 0.36
CA TRP A 92 5.95 -6.53 -1.05
C TRP A 92 6.69 -5.28 -1.50
N GLY A 93 6.27 -4.10 -1.08
CA GLY A 93 6.96 -2.84 -1.36
C GLY A 93 8.41 -2.90 -0.88
N TRP A 94 8.62 -3.34 0.36
CA TRP A 94 9.96 -3.57 0.90
C TRP A 94 10.76 -4.62 0.14
N SER A 95 10.13 -5.73 -0.23
CA SER A 95 10.74 -6.80 -1.03
C SER A 95 11.19 -6.28 -2.41
N PHE A 96 10.36 -5.47 -3.08
CA PHE A 96 10.64 -4.88 -4.38
C PHE A 96 11.77 -3.84 -4.33
N VAL A 97 11.84 -3.02 -3.28
CA VAL A 97 12.99 -2.13 -3.02
C VAL A 97 14.29 -2.94 -2.89
N ARG A 98 14.23 -4.11 -2.23
CA ARG A 98 15.34 -5.07 -2.13
C ARG A 98 15.55 -5.91 -3.40
N ARG A 99 14.83 -5.62 -4.49
CA ARG A 99 14.85 -6.33 -5.78
C ARG A 99 14.52 -7.82 -5.65
N ARG A 100 13.69 -8.18 -4.67
CA ARG A 100 13.19 -9.53 -4.47
C ARG A 100 11.73 -9.59 -4.90
N VAL A 101 11.47 -10.26 -6.02
CA VAL A 101 10.09 -10.55 -6.46
C VAL A 101 9.73 -11.96 -5.99
N PRO A 102 8.66 -12.12 -5.20
CA PRO A 102 8.14 -13.44 -4.87
C PRO A 102 7.82 -14.29 -6.10
N THR A 103 8.15 -15.58 -6.05
CA THR A 103 8.01 -16.52 -7.17
C THR A 103 6.57 -16.78 -7.61
N VAL A 104 5.60 -16.72 -6.68
CA VAL A 104 4.17 -17.01 -6.92
C VAL A 104 3.28 -15.80 -6.60
N MET A 105 3.53 -14.67 -7.27
CA MET A 105 2.82 -13.41 -7.00
C MET A 105 1.30 -13.51 -7.19
N GLY A 106 0.82 -14.21 -8.22
CA GLY A 106 -0.63 -14.37 -8.47
C GLY A 106 -1.37 -15.03 -7.32
N LEU A 107 -0.84 -16.16 -6.80
CA LEU A 107 -1.43 -16.84 -5.64
C LEU A 107 -1.37 -15.98 -4.39
N ARG A 108 -0.28 -15.21 -4.20
CA ARG A 108 -0.15 -14.28 -3.07
C ARG A 108 -1.17 -13.14 -3.13
N LEU A 109 -1.47 -12.62 -4.32
CA LEU A 109 -2.51 -11.60 -4.51
C LEU A 109 -3.90 -12.16 -4.17
N ILE A 110 -4.23 -13.36 -4.66
CA ILE A 110 -5.50 -14.03 -4.35
C ILE A 110 -5.61 -14.31 -2.84
N ALA A 111 -4.56 -14.87 -2.24
CA ALA A 111 -4.52 -15.16 -0.81
C ALA A 111 -4.62 -13.88 0.03
N TRP A 112 -4.01 -12.77 -0.41
CA TRP A 112 -4.12 -11.48 0.27
C TRP A 112 -5.56 -10.93 0.26
N ILE A 113 -6.23 -10.96 -0.90
CA ILE A 113 -7.62 -10.50 -1.00
C ILE A 113 -8.52 -11.40 -0.14
N ALA A 114 -8.37 -12.73 -0.25
CA ALA A 114 -9.13 -13.67 0.56
C ALA A 114 -8.88 -13.49 2.07
N ALA A 115 -7.63 -13.33 2.49
CA ALA A 115 -7.28 -13.10 3.89
C ALA A 115 -7.84 -11.77 4.41
N THR A 116 -7.82 -10.72 3.58
CA THR A 116 -8.43 -9.43 3.93
C THR A 116 -9.93 -9.58 4.14
N LEU A 117 -10.63 -10.21 3.18
CA LEU A 117 -12.08 -10.42 3.26
C LEU A 117 -12.46 -11.25 4.50
N LEU A 118 -11.74 -12.34 4.75
CA LEU A 118 -11.94 -13.18 5.93
C LEU A 118 -11.65 -12.40 7.22
N ALA A 119 -10.58 -11.60 7.28
CA ALA A 119 -10.26 -10.78 8.44
C ALA A 119 -11.35 -9.75 8.71
N THR A 120 -11.82 -9.02 7.69
CA THR A 120 -12.96 -8.10 7.81
C THR A 120 -14.21 -8.82 8.30
N GLY A 121 -14.55 -9.97 7.71
CA GLY A 121 -15.73 -10.75 8.11
C GLY A 121 -15.64 -11.34 9.52
N VAL A 122 -14.46 -11.72 10.01
CA VAL A 122 -14.28 -12.15 11.39
C VAL A 122 -14.41 -10.95 12.34
N LEU A 123 -13.75 -9.83 12.00
CA LEU A 123 -13.73 -8.64 12.85
C LEU A 123 -15.09 -7.92 12.89
N SER A 124 -15.98 -8.11 11.91
CA SER A 124 -17.33 -7.55 11.95
C SER A 124 -18.21 -8.14 13.04
N PHE A 125 -17.87 -9.32 13.58
CA PHE A 125 -18.55 -9.89 14.74
C PHE A 125 -18.07 -9.28 16.07
N MET A 126 -17.02 -8.46 16.07
CA MET A 126 -16.58 -7.79 17.29
C MET A 126 -17.62 -6.75 17.72
N PRO A 127 -18.08 -6.77 18.98
CA PRO A 127 -18.99 -5.76 19.47
C PRO A 127 -18.31 -4.39 19.46
N ALA A 128 -19.07 -3.35 19.12
CA ALA A 128 -18.60 -1.98 19.24
C ALA A 128 -18.19 -1.73 20.71
N PRO A 129 -16.98 -1.22 20.97
CA PRO A 129 -16.56 -0.92 22.33
C PRO A 129 -17.46 0.16 22.93
N ALA A 130 -17.75 0.09 24.22
CA ALA A 130 -18.65 1.04 24.90
C ALA A 130 -18.16 2.51 24.84
N SER A 131 -16.89 2.73 24.53
CA SER A 131 -16.28 4.04 24.31
C SER A 131 -16.46 4.58 22.89
N TRP A 132 -17.15 3.86 22.01
CA TRP A 132 -17.38 4.31 20.63
C TRP A 132 -18.41 5.44 20.64
N PRO A 133 -18.09 6.62 20.08
CA PRO A 133 -18.94 7.82 20.19
C PRO A 133 -20.21 7.76 19.32
N LEU A 134 -20.38 6.72 18.50
CA LEU A 134 -21.57 6.48 17.68
C LEU A 134 -22.33 5.25 18.20
N PRO A 135 -23.68 5.30 18.26
CA PRO A 135 -24.53 4.22 18.80
C PRO A 135 -24.53 2.95 17.95
#